data_AF-A0ABD5SSZ7-F1
#
_entry.id   AF-A0ABD5SSZ7-F1
#
_cell.length_a   1.000
_cell.length_b   1.000
_cell.length_c   1.000
_cell.angle_alpha   90.00
_cell.angle_beta   90.00
_cell.angle_gamma   90.00
#
_symmetry.space_group_name_H-M   'P 1'
#
loop_
_entity.id
_entity.type
_entity.pdbx_description
1 polymer ?
#
loop_
_entity_poly.entity_id
_entity_poly.type
_entity_poly.pdbx_seq_one_letter_code
_entity_poly.pdbx_strand_id
1 'polypeptide(L)'
;MPYTDPLEAFTDFYTGPYFETVQDLGDAYPDERSLRIDWHTLESWDGSVADEFLQKPARMRQFATNTLTRLDEISVVGVNVRVYNLPG
;
A
#
# COMPACT_ATOMS: atom_id res chain seq x y z
N MET A 1 17.79 -4.67 0.18
CA MET A 1 17.54 -6.12 0.39
C MET A 1 16.10 -6.36 0.02
N PRO A 2 15.72 -7.50 -0.57
CA PRO A 2 14.30 -7.80 -0.78
C PRO A 2 13.61 -7.93 0.58
N TYR A 3 12.42 -7.35 0.73
CA TYR A 3 11.62 -7.55 1.93
C TYR A 3 11.13 -9.00 2.03
N THR A 4 11.40 -9.65 3.17
CA THR A 4 10.87 -10.98 3.45
C THR A 4 9.55 -10.94 4.22
N ASP A 5 9.22 -9.80 4.83
CA ASP A 5 7.96 -9.55 5.53
C ASP A 5 7.14 -8.47 4.80
N PRO A 6 5.96 -8.83 4.23
CA PRO A 6 5.07 -7.86 3.61
C PRO A 6 4.61 -6.74 4.54
N LEU A 7 4.52 -6.96 5.87
CA LEU A 7 4.13 -5.91 6.81
C LEU A 7 5.18 -4.80 6.88
N GLU A 8 6.45 -5.18 7.00
CA GLU A 8 7.59 -4.27 6.99
C GLU A 8 7.66 -3.53 5.65
N ALA A 9 7.53 -4.27 4.53
CA ALA A 9 7.52 -3.69 3.19
C ALA A 9 6.47 -2.58 3.03
N PHE A 10 5.20 -2.85 3.38
CA PHE A 10 4.15 -1.84 3.26
C PHE A 10 4.32 -0.69 4.26
N THR A 11 4.96 -0.92 5.41
CA THR A 11 5.23 0.16 6.39
C THR A 11 6.23 1.14 5.79
N ASP A 12 7.34 0.62 5.24
CA ASP A 12 8.37 1.44 4.61
C ASP A 12 7.87 2.10 3.33
N PHE A 13 7.04 1.42 2.54
CA PHE A 13 6.42 1.99 1.36
C PHE A 13 5.50 3.18 1.71
N TYR A 14 4.64 3.03 2.72
CA TYR A 14 3.69 4.07 3.13
C TYR A 14 4.35 5.23 3.85
N THR A 15 5.45 5.00 4.57
CA THR A 15 6.17 6.07 5.28
C THR A 15 7.29 6.70 4.43
N GLY A 16 7.59 6.11 3.28
CA GLY A 16 8.56 6.62 2.31
C GLY A 16 7.89 7.12 1.03
N PRO A 17 8.02 6.38 -0.10
CA PRO A 17 7.60 6.86 -1.42
C PRO A 17 6.10 7.17 -1.54
N TYR A 18 5.26 6.61 -0.67
CA TYR A 18 3.80 6.81 -0.71
C TYR A 18 3.26 7.72 0.41
N PHE A 19 4.14 8.34 1.20
CA PHE A 19 3.78 9.14 2.37
C PHE A 19 2.76 10.23 2.06
N GLU A 20 3.00 11.05 1.03
CA GLU A 20 2.09 12.14 0.67
C GLU A 20 0.70 11.62 0.32
N THR A 21 0.60 10.52 -0.43
CA THR A 21 -0.70 9.93 -0.80
C THR A 21 -1.45 9.32 0.39
N VAL A 22 -0.72 8.81 1.39
CA VAL A 22 -1.30 8.32 2.64
C VAL A 22 -1.83 9.49 3.48
N GLN A 23 -1.11 10.61 3.53
CA GLN A 23 -1.55 11.83 4.20
C GLN A 23 -2.80 12.42 3.52
N ASP A 24 -2.80 12.52 2.19
CA ASP A 24 -3.95 13.00 1.41
C ASP A 24 -5.20 12.15 1.67
N LEU A 25 -5.04 10.82 1.79
CA LEU A 25 -6.13 9.94 2.17
C LEU A 25 -6.62 10.22 3.59
N GLY A 26 -5.71 10.45 4.54
CA GLY A 26 -6.05 10.81 5.91
C GLY A 26 -6.90 12.08 5.98
N ASP A 27 -6.51 13.12 5.23
CA ASP A 27 -7.21 14.41 5.16
C ASP A 27 -8.58 14.29 4.46
N ALA A 28 -8.70 13.41 3.46
CA ALA A 28 -9.93 13.20 2.70
C ALA A 28 -10.89 12.17 3.35
N TYR A 29 -10.47 11.46 4.38
CA TYR A 29 -11.29 10.45 5.05
C TYR A 29 -12.41 11.12 5.89
N PRO A 30 -13.66 10.62 5.89
CA PRO A 30 -14.14 9.36 5.30
C PRO A 30 -14.74 9.48 3.89
N ASP A 31 -14.57 10.61 3.22
CA ASP A 31 -15.13 10.84 1.88
C ASP A 31 -14.39 10.00 0.83
N GLU A 32 -13.06 9.93 0.92
CA GLU A 32 -12.25 8.90 0.24
C GLU A 32 -11.96 7.73 1.21
N ARG A 33 -12.14 6.50 0.72
CA ARG A 33 -11.97 5.26 1.49
C ARG A 33 -11.10 4.24 0.79
N SER A 34 -10.41 4.64 -0.28
CA SER A 34 -9.54 3.78 -1.05
C SER A 34 -8.16 4.42 -1.21
N LEU A 35 -7.14 3.81 -0.63
CA LEU A 35 -5.76 4.10 -1.05
C LEU A 35 -5.53 3.47 -2.42
N ARG A 36 -5.18 4.30 -3.41
CA ARG A 36 -4.85 3.84 -4.75
C ARG A 36 -3.33 3.77 -4.87
N ILE A 37 -2.78 2.58 -5.09
CA ILE A 37 -1.35 2.33 -5.30
C ILE A 37 -1.07 2.19 -6.79
N ASP A 38 -0.18 3.03 -7.33
CA ASP A 38 0.33 2.83 -8.70
C ASP A 38 1.33 1.66 -8.71
N TRP A 39 1.08 0.66 -9.56
CA TRP A 39 1.93 -0.52 -9.65
C TRP A 39 3.37 -0.18 -10.10
N HIS A 40 3.57 0.76 -11.02
CA HIS A 40 4.91 1.16 -11.46
C HIS A 40 5.70 1.87 -10.36
N THR A 41 5.01 2.59 -9.48
CA THR A 41 5.64 3.17 -8.28
C THR A 41 6.07 2.07 -7.32
N LEU A 42 5.21 1.06 -7.09
CA LEU A 42 5.55 -0.09 -6.24
C LEU A 42 6.70 -0.90 -6.83
N GLU A 43 6.71 -1.17 -8.13
CA GLU A 43 7.75 -1.88 -8.87
C GLU A 43 9.09 -1.14 -8.81
N SER A 44 9.08 0.17 -9.08
CA SER A 44 10.29 1.00 -9.07
C SER A 44 10.90 1.10 -7.66
N TRP A 45 10.05 1.04 -6.62
CA TRP A 45 10.50 1.04 -5.23
C TRP A 45 11.05 -0.32 -4.80
N ASP A 46 10.30 -1.41 -5.02
CA ASP A 46 10.77 -2.77 -4.79
C ASP A 46 10.07 -3.77 -5.74
N GLY A 47 10.81 -4.21 -6.76
CA GLY A 47 10.34 -5.18 -7.74
C GLY A 47 9.93 -6.53 -7.15
N SER A 48 10.53 -6.96 -6.03
CA SER A 48 10.16 -8.23 -5.39
C SER A 48 8.80 -8.16 -4.69
N VAL A 49 8.46 -7.01 -4.11
CA VAL A 49 7.15 -6.75 -3.52
C VAL A 49 6.10 -6.66 -4.62
N ALA A 50 6.41 -5.98 -5.73
CA ALA A 50 5.53 -5.90 -6.90
C ALA A 50 5.26 -7.28 -7.52
N ASP A 51 6.30 -8.11 -7.69
CA ASP A 51 6.19 -9.48 -8.20
C ASP A 51 5.33 -10.37 -7.29
N GLU A 52 5.54 -10.31 -5.97
CA GLU A 52 4.72 -11.05 -5.01
C GLU A 52 3.26 -10.55 -5.03
N PHE A 53 3.02 -9.28 -5.33
CA PHE A 53 1.66 -8.74 -5.53
C PHE A 53 0.97 -9.38 -6.72
N LEU A 54 1.68 -9.61 -7.83
CA LEU A 54 1.14 -10.32 -9.00
C LEU A 54 0.89 -11.79 -8.71
N GLN A 55 1.80 -12.44 -7.98
CA GLN A 55 1.69 -13.87 -7.66
C GLN A 55 0.62 -14.17 -6.61
N LYS A 56 0.48 -13.32 -5.58
CA LYS A 56 -0.43 -13.51 -4.43
C LYS A 56 -1.26 -12.25 -4.11
N PRO A 57 -2.08 -11.77 -5.06
CA PRO A 57 -2.72 -10.45 -4.96
C PRO A 57 -3.67 -10.32 -3.76
N ALA A 58 -4.40 -11.38 -3.40
CA ALA A 58 -5.31 -11.35 -2.25
C ALA A 58 -4.54 -11.20 -0.92
N ARG A 59 -3.45 -11.95 -0.75
CA ARG A 59 -2.58 -11.91 0.43
C ARG A 59 -1.93 -10.54 0.56
N MET A 60 -1.35 -10.03 -0.53
CA MET A 60 -0.67 -8.74 -0.53
C MET A 60 -1.62 -7.58 -0.27
N ARG A 61 -2.84 -7.59 -0.82
CA ARG A 61 -3.89 -6.62 -0.46
C ARG A 61 -4.23 -6.65 1.02
N GLN A 62 -4.33 -7.84 1.62
CA GLN A 62 -4.63 -7.95 3.05
C GLN A 62 -3.51 -7.33 3.90
N PHE A 63 -2.24 -7.58 3.56
CA PHE A 63 -1.11 -6.94 4.25
C PHE A 63 -1.11 -5.43 4.06
N ALA A 64 -1.29 -4.97 2.82
CA ALA A 64 -1.36 -3.55 2.49
C ALA A 64 -2.45 -2.83 3.29
N THR A 65 -3.65 -3.41 3.38
CA THR A 65 -4.76 -2.85 4.18
C THR A 65 -4.45 -2.90 5.68
N ASN A 66 -3.98 -4.04 6.19
CA ASN A 66 -3.69 -4.20 7.62
C ASN A 66 -2.62 -3.22 8.09
N THR A 67 -1.56 -3.03 7.31
CA THR A 67 -0.51 -2.06 7.62
C THR A 67 -1.08 -0.64 7.65
N LEU A 68 -1.87 -0.26 6.64
CA LEU A 68 -2.47 1.07 6.55
C LEU A 68 -3.37 1.38 7.78
N THR A 69 -4.17 0.41 8.23
CA THR A 69 -5.03 0.56 9.42
C THR A 69 -4.27 0.64 10.75
N ARG A 70 -2.97 0.32 10.75
CA ARG A 70 -2.11 0.31 11.95
C ARG A 70 -1.17 1.51 12.00
N LEU A 71 -1.12 2.34 10.97
CA LEU A 71 -0.32 3.57 11.01
C LEU A 71 -0.93 4.50 12.06
N ASP A 72 -0.14 4.88 13.07
CA ASP A 72 -0.59 5.76 14.15
C ASP A 72 -1.00 7.16 13.64
N GLU A 73 -0.52 7.55 12.45
CA GLU A 73 -0.74 8.88 11.88
C GLU A 73 -2.16 9.09 11.32
N ILE A 74 -2.89 8.02 10.94
CA ILE A 74 -4.20 8.13 10.29
C ILE A 74 -5.23 7.10 10.80
N SER A 75 -6.44 7.56 11.15
CA SER A 75 -7.55 6.70 11.60
C SER A 75 -8.51 6.37 10.45
N VAL A 76 -8.15 5.37 9.64
CA VAL A 76 -8.88 5.01 8.40
C VAL A 76 -9.59 3.64 8.49
N VAL A 77 -10.50 3.51 9.44
CA VAL A 77 -11.24 2.24 9.67
C VAL A 77 -12.06 1.82 8.43
N GLY A 78 -11.81 0.62 7.91
CA GLY A 78 -12.56 0.10 6.75
C GLY A 78 -12.06 0.64 5.39
N VAL A 79 -10.86 1.22 5.36
CA VAL A 79 -10.15 1.58 4.12
C VAL A 79 -9.93 0.36 3.22
N ASN A 80 -9.93 0.60 1.92
CA ASN A 80 -9.58 -0.39 0.90
C ASN A 80 -8.25 -0.01 0.24
N VAL A 81 -7.45 -1.00 -0.11
CA VAL A 81 -6.26 -0.78 -0.97
C VAL A 81 -6.56 -1.29 -2.37
N ARG A 82 -6.34 -0.43 -3.37
CA ARG A 82 -6.54 -0.75 -4.79
C ARG A 82 -5.25 -0.49 -5.54
N VAL A 83 -4.75 -1.50 -6.26
CA VAL A 83 -3.60 -1.34 -7.15
C VAL A 83 -4.11 -1.09 -8.58
N TYR A 84 -3.51 -0.12 -9.27
CA TYR A 84 -3.82 0.21 -10.65
C TYR A 84 -2.55 0.24 -11.51
N ASN A 85 -2.69 0.34 -12.83
CA ASN A 85 -1.58 0.24 -13.79
C ASN A 85 -0.80 -1.08 -13.70
N LEU A 86 -1.50 -2.20 -13.41
CA LEU A 86 -0.90 -3.54 -13.43
C LEU A 86 -0.39 -3.88 -14.85
N PRO A 87 0.71 -4.65 -14.98
CA PRO A 87 1.18 -5.14 -16.27
C PRO A 87 0.12 -6.07 -16.87
N GLY A 88 -0.05 -5.98 -18.19
CA GLY A 88 -1.03 -6.75 -18.98
C GLY A 88 -0.60 -8.16 -19.30
#